data_AF-A0AAN6WMP9-F1
#
_entry.id   AF-A0AAN6WMP9-F1
#
_cell.length_a   1.000
_cell.length_b   1.000
_cell.length_c   1.000
_cell.angle_alpha   90.00
_cell.angle_beta   90.00
_cell.angle_gamma   90.00
#
_symmetry.space_group_name_H-M   'P 1'
#
loop_
_entity.id
_entity.type
_entity.pdbx_description
1 polymer ?
#
loop_
_entity_poly.entity_id
_entity_poly.type
_entity_poly.pdbx_seq_one_letter_code
_entity_poly.pdbx_strand_id
1 'polypeptide(L)'
;MFATRVLRQAAQHAERTPSIRFIGRRTIPSSVDHSPQPHPAAPSQSLPADWGKSSHTSFSAYRDHAQQFGPLRKTIRADAGVGGNAGSALGSVAPPKGFYFDRNDLPERFHRTRLSLAEIEAIETGGAAAFA
;
A
#
# COMPACT_ATOMS: atom_id res chain seq x y z
N MET A 1 -16.90 -9.24 62.36
CA MET A 1 -17.14 -8.40 61.17
C MET A 1 -16.17 -8.76 60.04
N PHE A 2 -16.25 -9.98 59.50
CA PHE A 2 -15.32 -10.46 58.46
C PHE A 2 -15.98 -10.67 57.08
N ALA A 3 -17.31 -10.84 57.04
CA ALA A 3 -18.06 -11.08 55.82
C ALA A 3 -18.03 -9.89 54.83
N THR A 4 -17.96 -8.65 55.32
CA THR A 4 -17.94 -7.44 54.50
C THR A 4 -16.60 -7.22 53.78
N ARG A 5 -15.50 -7.77 54.30
CA ARG A 5 -14.17 -7.64 53.72
C ARG A 5 -13.97 -8.56 52.51
N VAL A 6 -14.48 -9.79 52.61
CA VAL A 6 -14.43 -10.80 51.53
C VAL A 6 -15.24 -10.36 50.31
N LEU A 7 -16.45 -9.82 50.52
CA LEU A 7 -17.29 -9.30 49.44
C LEU A 7 -16.65 -8.11 48.71
N ARG A 8 -15.99 -7.21 49.45
CA ARG A 8 -15.32 -6.04 48.86
C ARG A 8 -14.06 -6.42 48.07
N GLN A 9 -13.35 -7.46 48.51
CA GLN A 9 -12.19 -7.99 47.80
C GLN A 9 -12.62 -8.70 46.50
N ALA A 10 -13.69 -9.50 46.53
CA ALA A 10 -14.24 -10.17 45.35
C ALA A 10 -14.69 -9.20 44.25
N ALA A 11 -15.32 -8.07 44.62
CA ALA A 11 -15.74 -7.03 43.67
C ALA A 11 -14.56 -6.36 42.95
N GLN A 12 -13.45 -6.08 43.66
CA GLN A 12 -12.26 -5.46 43.04
C GLN A 12 -11.47 -6.41 42.13
N HIS A 13 -11.59 -7.72 42.32
CA HIS A 13 -10.98 -8.71 41.44
C HIS A 13 -11.76 -8.90 40.12
N ALA A 14 -13.07 -8.64 40.11
CA ALA A 14 -13.88 -8.70 38.89
C ALA A 14 -13.51 -7.58 37.90
N GLU A 15 -13.26 -6.36 38.39
CA GLU A 15 -12.89 -5.19 37.55
C GLU A 15 -11.46 -5.26 36.97
N ARG A 16 -10.58 -6.10 37.54
CA ARG A 16 -9.18 -6.25 37.11
C ARG A 16 -8.91 -7.59 36.42
N THR A 17 -9.92 -8.16 35.77
CA THR A 17 -9.72 -9.34 34.91
C THR A 17 -9.03 -8.90 33.61
N PRO A 18 -7.78 -9.33 33.34
CA PRO A 18 -7.11 -8.98 32.08
C PRO A 18 -7.84 -9.65 30.91
N SER A 19 -8.28 -8.87 29.93
CA SER A 19 -8.94 -9.35 28.71
C SER A 19 -8.02 -10.15 27.77
N ILE A 20 -6.73 -10.25 28.14
CA ILE A 20 -5.72 -10.99 27.40
C ILE A 20 -5.89 -12.48 27.72
N ARG A 21 -6.49 -13.21 26.79
CA ARG A 21 -6.47 -14.67 26.81
C ARG A 21 -5.07 -15.13 26.42
N PHE A 22 -4.36 -15.77 27.36
CA PHE A 22 -3.13 -16.50 27.07
C PHE A 22 -3.47 -17.76 26.26
N ILE A 23 -3.75 -17.56 24.96
CA ILE A 23 -3.64 -18.63 23.97
C ILE A 23 -2.21 -19.17 24.11
N GLY A 24 -2.07 -20.46 24.44
CA GLY A 24 -0.79 -21.09 24.73
C GLY A 24 0.21 -21.00 23.56
N ARG A 25 1.28 -21.81 23.60
CA ARG A 25 2.31 -21.78 22.54
C ARG A 25 1.68 -21.94 21.15
N ARG A 26 1.75 -20.89 20.33
CA ARG A 26 1.27 -20.90 18.95
C ARG A 26 2.12 -21.89 18.16
N THR A 27 1.50 -22.96 17.67
CA THR A 27 2.15 -23.93 16.78
C THR A 27 2.29 -23.31 15.40
N ILE A 28 3.52 -23.18 14.90
CA ILE A 28 3.75 -22.76 13.52
C ILE A 28 3.46 -23.97 12.64
N PRO A 29 2.56 -23.87 11.64
CA PRO A 29 2.32 -24.96 10.71
C PRO A 29 3.61 -25.30 9.96
N SER A 30 3.91 -26.59 9.81
CA SER A 30 5.11 -27.07 9.11
C SER A 30 5.12 -26.73 7.62
N SER A 31 3.94 -26.49 7.04
CA SER A 31 3.77 -26.05 5.66
C SER A 31 2.69 -24.99 5.61
N VAL A 32 3.00 -23.88 4.95
CA VAL A 32 2.07 -22.81 4.62
C VAL A 32 1.94 -22.82 3.10
N ASP A 33 0.71 -22.71 2.61
CA ASP A 33 0.47 -22.51 1.19
C ASP A 33 0.93 -21.10 0.79
N HIS A 34 1.96 -21.03 -0.05
CA HIS A 34 2.49 -19.80 -0.63
C HIS A 34 2.03 -19.63 -2.09
N SER A 35 1.00 -20.37 -2.51
CA SER A 35 0.39 -20.18 -3.82
C SER A 35 -0.01 -18.71 -3.96
N PRO A 36 0.40 -18.03 -5.04
CA PRO A 36 -0.05 -16.68 -5.28
C PRO A 36 -1.58 -16.69 -5.39
N GLN A 37 -2.24 -15.79 -4.68
CA GLN A 37 -3.70 -15.68 -4.72
C GLN A 37 -4.12 -14.27 -5.13
N PRO A 38 -5.21 -14.14 -5.90
CA PRO A 38 -5.76 -12.84 -6.24
C PRO A 38 -6.26 -12.14 -4.98
N HIS A 39 -6.16 -10.81 -4.97
CA HIS A 39 -6.69 -10.01 -3.86
C HIS A 39 -8.22 -10.18 -3.76
N PRO A 40 -8.82 -10.26 -2.56
CA PRO A 40 -10.26 -10.48 -2.40
C PRO A 40 -11.12 -9.38 -3.04
N ALA A 41 -10.60 -8.16 -3.17
CA ALA A 41 -11.25 -7.04 -3.87
C ALA A 41 -10.91 -6.96 -5.38
N ALA A 42 -10.27 -7.98 -5.96
CA ALA A 42 -9.93 -7.98 -7.37
C ALA A 42 -11.20 -8.21 -8.24
N PRO A 43 -11.36 -7.48 -9.35
CA PRO A 43 -12.57 -7.57 -10.18
C PRO A 43 -12.73 -8.91 -10.89
N SER A 44 -11.63 -9.60 -11.22
CA SER A 44 -11.66 -10.87 -11.96
C SER A 44 -11.49 -12.13 -11.10
N GLN A 45 -11.26 -11.99 -9.78
CA GLN A 45 -10.99 -13.11 -8.84
C GLN A 45 -9.96 -14.13 -9.37
N SER A 46 -9.11 -13.72 -10.30
CA SER A 46 -8.13 -14.55 -11.00
C SER A 46 -6.86 -13.75 -11.21
N LEU A 47 -5.73 -14.46 -11.19
CA LEU A 47 -4.43 -13.85 -11.49
C LEU A 47 -4.36 -13.52 -12.99
N PRO A 48 -3.66 -12.44 -13.38
CA PRO A 48 -3.42 -12.15 -14.79
C PRO A 48 -2.77 -13.33 -15.54
N ALA A 49 -3.04 -13.48 -16.83
CA ALA A 49 -2.49 -14.58 -17.65
C ALA A 49 -0.95 -14.62 -17.71
N ASP A 50 -0.30 -13.48 -17.44
CA ASP A 50 1.16 -13.35 -17.40
C ASP A 50 1.72 -13.32 -15.96
N TRP A 51 0.90 -13.64 -14.96
CA TRP A 51 1.33 -13.72 -13.57
C TRP A 51 2.41 -14.80 -13.40
N GLY A 52 3.58 -14.41 -12.89
CA GLY A 52 4.75 -15.28 -12.77
C GLY A 52 5.69 -15.26 -13.98
N LYS A 53 5.32 -14.61 -15.10
CA LYS A 53 6.24 -14.37 -16.22
C LYS A 53 7.09 -13.14 -15.93
N SER A 54 8.29 -13.37 -15.43
CA SER A 54 9.29 -12.30 -15.32
C SER A 54 10.00 -12.12 -16.66
N SER A 55 10.18 -10.86 -17.10
CA SER A 55 11.07 -10.54 -18.23
C SER A 55 12.54 -10.85 -17.93
N HIS A 56 12.87 -11.08 -16.66
CA HIS A 56 14.22 -11.35 -16.18
C HIS A 56 14.29 -12.67 -15.42
N THR A 57 15.31 -13.47 -15.70
CA THR A 57 15.53 -14.78 -15.08
C THR A 57 16.01 -14.69 -13.62
N SER A 58 16.45 -13.52 -13.16
CA SER A 58 16.88 -13.29 -11.78
C SER A 58 16.78 -11.80 -11.37
N PHE A 59 16.77 -11.55 -10.06
CA PHE A 59 16.80 -10.19 -9.51
C PHE A 59 18.06 -9.42 -9.91
N SER A 60 19.20 -10.11 -10.02
CA SER A 60 20.46 -9.51 -10.50
C SER A 60 20.34 -9.06 -11.96
N ALA A 61 19.79 -9.91 -12.83
CA ALA A 61 19.56 -9.57 -14.24
C ALA A 61 18.61 -8.37 -14.39
N TYR A 62 17.57 -8.27 -13.55
CA TYR A 62 16.72 -7.07 -13.47
C TYR A 62 17.53 -5.84 -13.04
N ARG A 63 18.31 -5.93 -11.95
CA ARG A 63 19.10 -4.80 -11.46
C ARG A 63 20.07 -4.27 -12.50
N ASP A 64 20.74 -5.15 -13.25
CA ASP A 64 21.66 -4.75 -14.33
C ASP A 64 20.98 -4.04 -15.50
N HIS A 65 19.71 -4.36 -15.76
CA HIS A 65 18.88 -3.69 -16.77
C HIS A 65 18.25 -2.39 -16.25
N ALA A 66 17.83 -2.37 -14.98
CA ALA A 66 17.09 -1.27 -14.36
C ALA A 66 17.98 -0.11 -13.88
N GLN A 67 19.32 -0.21 -13.95
CA GLN A 67 20.21 0.93 -13.73
C GLN A 67 20.08 1.95 -14.86
N GLN A 68 19.03 2.76 -14.78
CA GLN A 68 18.75 3.86 -15.70
C GLN A 68 19.62 5.11 -15.41
N PHE A 69 20.28 5.16 -14.25
CA PHE A 69 21.04 6.33 -13.78
C PHE A 69 22.52 6.04 -13.47
N GLY A 70 23.12 5.09 -14.19
CA GLY A 70 24.56 4.86 -14.17
C GLY A 70 25.23 5.38 -15.46
N PRO A 71 26.47 5.89 -15.41
CA PRO A 71 27.17 6.47 -16.57
C PRO A 71 27.53 5.47 -17.69
N LEU A 72 27.04 4.23 -17.65
CA LEU A 72 27.54 3.09 -18.41
C LEU A 72 26.47 2.34 -19.22
N ARG A 73 25.44 3.02 -19.70
CA ARG A 73 24.74 2.57 -20.91
C ARG A 73 24.57 3.75 -21.85
N LYS A 74 25.41 3.79 -22.89
CA LYS A 74 25.08 4.50 -24.12
C LYS A 74 23.69 4.00 -24.50
N THR A 75 22.70 4.88 -24.37
CA THR A 75 21.39 4.67 -24.96
C THR A 75 21.62 4.18 -26.38
N ILE A 76 20.95 3.08 -26.70
CA ILE A 76 20.94 2.45 -28.00
C ILE A 76 20.67 3.56 -29.03
N ARG A 77 21.71 4.00 -29.77
CA ARG A 77 21.81 5.16 -30.70
C ARG A 77 22.39 6.44 -30.08
N ALA A 78 23.57 6.82 -30.57
CA ALA A 78 24.32 8.03 -30.20
C ALA A 78 23.62 9.36 -30.56
N ASP A 79 22.53 9.32 -31.34
CA ASP A 79 21.82 10.49 -31.89
C ASP A 79 20.36 10.61 -31.40
N ALA A 80 19.95 9.74 -30.46
CA ALA A 80 18.57 9.66 -29.97
C ALA A 80 18.43 10.14 -28.51
N GLY A 81 19.23 11.12 -28.11
CA GLY A 81 19.10 11.78 -26.81
C GLY A 81 17.93 12.77 -26.79
N VAL A 82 17.31 12.94 -25.63
CA VAL A 82 16.36 14.03 -25.39
C VAL A 82 17.13 15.35 -25.52
N GLY A 83 16.83 16.14 -26.55
CA GLY A 83 17.51 17.42 -26.86
C GLY A 83 18.06 17.54 -28.29
N GLY A 84 18.21 16.45 -29.04
CA GLY A 84 18.68 16.47 -30.44
C GLY A 84 17.56 16.56 -31.49
N ASN A 85 16.32 16.22 -31.11
CA ASN A 85 15.15 16.22 -31.99
C ASN A 85 14.17 17.34 -31.61
N ALA A 86 13.47 17.88 -32.60
CA ALA A 86 12.37 18.82 -32.36
C ALA A 86 11.29 18.17 -31.49
N GLY A 87 10.70 18.93 -30.56
CA GLY A 87 9.74 18.38 -29.59
C GLY A 87 8.52 17.69 -30.23
N SER A 88 8.13 18.08 -31.44
CA SER A 88 7.07 17.44 -32.22
C SER A 88 7.40 15.99 -32.65
N ALA A 89 8.68 15.62 -32.70
CA ALA A 89 9.12 14.27 -33.01
C ALA A 89 9.12 13.34 -31.79
N LEU A 90 8.91 13.86 -30.58
CA LEU A 90 8.89 13.09 -29.33
C LEU A 90 7.53 12.39 -29.08
N GLY A 91 6.54 12.63 -29.95
CA GLY A 91 5.21 12.01 -29.87
C GLY A 91 4.18 12.88 -29.14
N SER A 92 3.01 12.30 -28.90
CA SER A 92 1.91 12.99 -28.23
C SER A 92 2.21 13.20 -26.74
N VAL A 93 1.91 14.41 -26.26
CA VAL A 93 1.96 14.74 -24.82
C VAL A 93 0.75 14.17 -24.08
N ALA A 94 -0.30 13.74 -24.79
CA ALA A 94 -1.48 13.12 -24.18
C ALA A 94 -1.25 11.64 -23.85
N PRO A 95 -1.85 11.10 -22.78
CA PRO A 95 -1.68 9.70 -22.42
C PRO A 95 -2.34 8.80 -23.47
N PRO A 96 -1.76 7.61 -23.76
CA PRO A 96 -2.40 6.62 -24.61
C PRO A 96 -3.74 6.14 -24.04
N LYS A 97 -4.62 5.62 -24.90
CA LYS A 97 -5.95 5.14 -24.48
C LYS A 97 -5.83 4.07 -23.38
N GLY A 98 -6.45 4.33 -22.23
CA GLY A 98 -6.41 3.43 -21.06
C GLY A 98 -5.29 3.74 -20.06
N PHE A 99 -4.40 4.67 -20.38
CA PHE A 99 -3.39 5.18 -19.46
C PHE A 99 -3.79 6.59 -19.00
N TYR A 100 -3.36 6.94 -17.79
CA TYR A 100 -3.59 8.24 -17.17
C TYR A 100 -2.30 8.68 -16.50
N PHE A 101 -1.96 9.97 -16.60
CA PHE A 101 -0.75 10.50 -15.98
C PHE A 101 -0.96 10.87 -14.51
N ASP A 102 -2.15 11.36 -14.16
CA ASP A 102 -2.52 11.66 -12.79
C ASP A 102 -3.50 10.62 -12.24
N ARG A 103 -3.43 10.37 -10.92
CA ARG A 103 -4.40 9.56 -10.17
C ARG A 103 -5.76 10.24 -10.10
N ASN A 104 -5.81 11.56 -10.22
CA ASN A 104 -7.06 12.31 -10.28
C ASN A 104 -7.87 12.00 -11.54
N ASP A 105 -7.24 11.53 -12.62
CA ASP A 105 -7.92 11.14 -13.85
C ASP A 105 -8.46 9.69 -13.80
N LEU A 106 -8.02 8.90 -12.80
CA LEU A 106 -8.55 7.55 -12.58
C LEU A 106 -9.93 7.61 -11.88
N PRO A 107 -10.66 6.48 -11.82
CA PRO A 107 -11.86 6.38 -10.98
C PRO A 107 -11.59 6.70 -9.50
N GLU A 108 -12.61 7.23 -8.82
CA GLU A 108 -12.53 7.77 -7.44
C GLU A 108 -11.86 6.84 -6.42
N ARG A 109 -12.02 5.52 -6.57
CA ARG A 109 -11.37 4.51 -5.71
C ARG A 109 -9.83 4.59 -5.68
N PHE A 110 -9.21 5.22 -6.68
CA PHE A 110 -7.75 5.39 -6.78
C PHE A 110 -7.27 6.79 -6.36
N HIS A 111 -8.21 7.70 -6.09
CA HIS A 111 -7.91 9.04 -5.62
C HIS A 111 -7.37 8.99 -4.20
N ARG A 112 -6.64 10.03 -3.82
CA ARG A 112 -6.29 10.24 -2.41
C ARG A 112 -7.55 10.61 -1.65
N THR A 113 -7.65 10.19 -0.39
CA THR A 113 -8.70 10.64 0.53
C THR A 113 -8.68 12.16 0.57
N ARG A 114 -9.82 12.77 0.20
CA ARG A 114 -10.01 14.22 0.28
C ARG A 114 -10.46 14.55 1.69
N LEU A 115 -9.86 15.57 2.29
CA LEU A 115 -10.32 16.09 3.57
C LEU A 115 -11.63 16.85 3.33
N SER A 116 -12.63 16.56 4.14
CA SER A 116 -13.86 17.33 4.22
C SER A 116 -13.61 18.70 4.86
N LEU A 117 -14.51 19.67 4.64
CA LEU A 117 -14.39 21.00 5.23
C LEU A 117 -14.32 20.96 6.76
N ALA A 118 -15.07 20.05 7.40
CA ALA A 118 -15.03 19.86 8.84
C ALA A 118 -13.68 19.30 9.33
N GLU A 119 -13.08 18.38 8.58
CA GLU A 119 -11.74 17.86 8.91
C GLU A 119 -10.66 18.94 8.71
N ILE A 120 -10.79 19.77 7.67
CA ILE A 120 -9.90 20.92 7.45
C ILE A 120 -10.00 21.88 8.63
N GLU A 121 -11.21 22.27 9.04
CA GLU A 121 -11.44 23.14 10.20
C GLU A 121 -10.91 22.51 11.49
N ALA A 122 -11.11 21.21 11.69
CA ALA A 122 -10.55 20.49 12.85
C ALA A 122 -9.02 20.51 12.86
N ILE A 123 -8.36 20.40 11.70
CA ILE A 123 -6.90 20.52 11.59
C ILE A 123 -6.45 21.95 11.87
N GLU A 124 -7.11 22.95 11.29
CA GLU A 124 -6.78 24.37 11.46
C GLU A 124 -6.98 24.87 12.89
N THR A 125 -8.03 24.39 13.56
CA THR A 125 -8.33 24.71 14.97
C THR A 125 -7.58 23.82 15.96
N GLY A 126 -6.77 22.85 15.50
CA GLY A 126 -6.10 21.87 16.36
C GLY A 126 -7.07 20.99 17.14
N GLY A 127 -8.29 20.79 16.64
CA GLY A 127 -9.37 20.03 17.27
C GLY A 127 -10.21 20.83 18.26
N ALA A 128 -9.95 22.13 18.46
CA ALA A 128 -10.66 22.94 19.44
C ALA A 128 -12.15 23.15 19.09
N ALA A 129 -12.50 23.25 17.80
CA ALA A 129 -13.88 23.42 17.36
C ALA A 129 -14.69 22.12 17.32
N ALA A 130 -14.06 20.95 17.47
CA ALA A 130 -14.74 19.64 17.34
C ALA A 130 -15.59 19.25 18.57
N PHE A 131 -15.41 19.93 19.71
CA PHE A 131 -16.08 19.64 20.98
C PHE A 131 -16.74 20.88 21.63
N ALA A 132 -16.82 21.99 20.90
CA ALA A 132 -17.41 23.25 21.36
C ALA A 132 -18.92 23.31 21.15
#